data_AF-A0A2W6YV80-F1
#
_entry.id   AF-A0A2W6YV80-F1
#
_cell.length_a   1.000
_cell.length_b   1.000
_cell.length_c   1.000
_cell.angle_alpha   90.00
_cell.angle_beta   90.00
_cell.angle_gamma   90.00
#
_symmetry.space_group_name_H-M   'P 1'
#
loop_
_entity.id
_entity.type
_entity.pdbx_description
1 polymer ?
#
loop_
_entity_poly.entity_id
_entity_poly.type
_entity_poly.pdbx_seq_one_letter_code
_entity_poly.pdbx_strand_id
1 'polypeptide(L)' 'MTDETLKVAIAEARRFIRLATAARQRLQEDGHGNGSKESGACRRSSMDLTRALADVRRSS' A
#
# COMPACT_ATOMS: atom_id res chain seq x y z
N MET A 1 -16.01 -8.11 11.50
CA MET A 1 -14.81 -7.29 11.71
C MET A 1 -14.17 -7.76 13.00
N THR A 2 -12.86 -8.02 13.03
CA THR A 2 -12.14 -8.40 14.26
C THR A 2 -10.94 -7.49 14.52
N ASP A 3 -10.44 -7.48 15.75
CA ASP A 3 -9.23 -6.74 16.13
C ASP A 3 -8.00 -7.19 15.30
N GLU A 4 -7.86 -8.49 14.99
CA GLU A 4 -6.77 -8.96 14.12
C GLU A 4 -6.88 -8.38 12.71
N THR A 5 -8.06 -8.40 12.10
CA THR A 5 -8.25 -7.86 10.74
C THR A 5 -7.96 -6.36 10.68
N LEU A 6 -8.31 -5.60 11.74
CA LEU A 6 -7.97 -4.19 11.86
C LEU A 6 -6.47 -3.95 12.01
N LYS A 7 -5.79 -4.73 12.86
CA LYS A 7 -4.33 -4.64 13.04
C LYS A 7 -3.58 -4.88 11.72
N VAL A 8 -3.99 -5.89 10.95
CA VAL A 8 -3.41 -6.19 9.63
C VAL A 8 -3.66 -5.05 8.66
N ALA A 9 -4.90 -4.54 8.57
CA ALA A 9 -5.23 -3.43 7.68
C ALA A 9 -4.44 -2.15 8.03
N ILE A 10 -4.27 -1.84 9.32
CA ILE A 10 -3.46 -0.70 9.78
C ILE A 10 -1.99 -0.88 9.39
N ALA A 11 -1.42 -2.07 9.56
CA ALA A 11 -0.04 -2.35 9.19
C ALA A 11 0.19 -2.18 7.68
N GLU A 12 -0.70 -2.72 6.84
CA GLU A 12 -0.62 -2.57 5.39
C GLU A 12 -0.86 -1.13 4.94
N ALA A 13 -1.75 -0.38 5.60
CA ALA A 13 -1.97 1.03 5.28
C ALA A 13 -0.72 1.88 5.54
N ARG A 14 -0.04 1.67 6.68
CA ARG A 14 1.24 2.33 6.99
C ARG A 14 2.32 1.95 5.99
N ARG A 15 2.39 0.68 5.60
CA ARG A 15 3.33 0.18 4.59
C ARG A 15 3.07 0.84 3.23
N PHE A 16 1.81 0.93 2.80
CA PHE A 16 1.41 1.60 1.57
C PHE A 16 1.81 3.09 1.59
N ILE A 17 1.47 3.85 2.64
CA ILE A 17 1.79 5.28 2.73
C ILE A 17 3.29 5.52 2.56
N ARG A 18 4.13 4.71 3.22
CA ARG A 18 5.59 4.81 3.09
C ARG A 18 6.06 4.57 1.65
N LEU A 19 5.57 3.53 0.99
CA LEU A 19 5.97 3.18 -0.38
C LEU A 19 5.41 4.16 -1.42
N ALA A 20 4.19 4.65 -1.22
CA ALA A 20 3.56 5.67 -2.05
C ALA A 20 4.32 7.00 -1.95
N THR A 21 4.79 7.36 -0.75
CA THR A 21 5.61 8.56 -0.54
C THR A 21 6.95 8.44 -1.27
N ALA A 22 7.64 7.29 -1.17
CA ALA A 22 8.87 7.05 -1.90
C ALA A 22 8.66 7.07 -3.43
N ALA A 23 7.58 6.45 -3.92
CA ALA A 23 7.24 6.49 -5.33
C ALA A 23 6.92 7.92 -5.81
N ARG A 24 6.23 8.73 -4.98
CA ARG A 24 5.96 10.14 -5.27
C ARG A 24 7.25 10.96 -5.35
N GLN A 25 8.18 10.74 -4.43
CA GLN A 25 9.48 11.41 -4.46
C GLN A 25 10.25 11.05 -5.73
N ARG A 26 10.33 9.77 -6.08
CA ARG A 26 10.98 9.30 -7.32
C ARG A 26 10.35 9.91 -8.57
N LEU A 27 9.02 10.05 -8.59
CA LEU A 27 8.30 10.73 -9.68
C LEU A 27 8.71 12.21 -9.82
N GLN A 28 8.99 12.89 -8.70
CA GLN A 28 9.43 14.29 -8.70
C GLN A 28 10.89 14.45 -9.12
N GLU A 29 11.76 13.50 -8.76
CA GLU A 29 13.19 13.53 -9.09
C GLU A 29 13.44 13.26 -10.58
N ASP A 30 12.84 12.21 -11.14
CA ASP A 30 13.24 11.70 -12.45
C ASP A 30 12.27 12.10 -13.59
N GLY A 31 11.12 12.71 -13.27
CA GLY A 31 10.05 13.03 -14.22
C GLY A 31 9.37 11.81 -14.88
N HIS A 32 10.01 10.63 -14.82
CA HIS A 32 9.56 9.34 -15.34
C HIS A 32 9.59 8.29 -14.23
N GLY A 33 8.57 8.29 -13.37
CA GLY A 33 8.46 7.31 -12.29
C GLY A 33 7.72 6.02 -12.68
N ASN A 34 7.25 5.88 -13.93
CA ASN A 34 6.62 4.64 -14.39
C ASN A 34 7.70 3.60 -14.74
N GLY A 35 7.81 2.55 -13.92
CA GLY A 35 8.78 1.44 -14.14
C GLY A 35 9.92 1.40 -13.11
N SER A 36 10.02 2.38 -12.22
CA SER A 36 10.98 2.35 -11.11
C SER A 36 10.64 1.25 -10.09
N LYS A 37 11.65 0.80 -9.34
CA LYS A 37 11.48 -0.16 -8.24
C LYS A 37 10.42 0.32 -7.23
N GLU A 38 10.41 1.61 -6.95
CA GLU A 38 9.50 2.29 -6.04
C GLU A 38 8.06 2.26 -6.55
N SER A 39 7.85 2.52 -7.85
CA SER A 39 6.51 2.46 -8.46
C SER A 39 5.93 1.05 -8.44
N GLY A 40 6.75 0.03 -8.72
CA GLY A 40 6.36 -1.38 -8.63
C GLY A 40 6.05 -1.81 -7.20
N ALA A 41 6.84 -1.37 -6.23
CA ALA A 41 6.59 -1.63 -4.81
C ALA A 41 5.29 -0.98 -4.33
N CYS A 42 5.03 0.27 -4.72
CA CYS A 42 3.79 0.98 -4.44
C CYS A 42 2.56 0.20 -4.97
N ARG A 43 2.57 -0.19 -6.26
CA ARG A 43 1.48 -0.98 -6.87
C ARG A 43 1.21 -2.30 -6.17
N ARG A 44 2.25 -3.03 -5.77
CA ARG A 44 2.07 -4.28 -4.99
C ARG A 44 1.44 -3.99 -3.64
N SER A 45 1.94 -2.98 -2.92
CA SER A 45 1.39 -2.63 -1.61
C SER A 45 -0.05 -2.10 -1.66
N SER A 46 -0.49 -1.47 -2.77
CA SER A 46 -1.90 -1.09 -2.91
C SER A 46 -2.81 -2.31 -3.08
N MET A 47 -2.32 -3.37 -3.75
CA MET A 47 -3.07 -4.63 -3.87
C MET A 47 -3.15 -5.35 -2.53
N ASP A 48 -2.05 -5.40 -1.77
CA ASP A 48 -2.03 -5.99 -0.42
C ASP A 48 -2.98 -5.24 0.53
N LEU A 49 -2.95 -3.90 0.52
CA LEU A 49 -3.89 -3.09 1.30
C LEU A 49 -5.34 -3.35 0.90
N THR A 50 -5.64 -3.48 -0.39
CA THR A 50 -7.00 -3.78 -0.85
C THR A 50 -7.49 -5.14 -0.32
N ARG A 51 -6.62 -6.15 -0.30
CA ARG A 51 -6.95 -7.47 0.28
C ARG A 51 -7.23 -7.36 1.78
N ALA A 52 -6.34 -6.70 2.53
CA ALA A 52 -6.53 -6.51 3.97
C ALA A 52 -7.84 -5.75 4.29
N LEU A 53 -8.17 -4.71 3.53
CA LEU A 53 -9.44 -3.99 3.69
C LEU A 53 -10.66 -4.84 3.31
N ALA A 54 -10.52 -5.75 2.34
CA ALA A 54 -11.60 -6.69 2.02
C ALA A 54 -11.85 -7.67 3.17
N ASP A 55 -10.81 -8.12 3.87
CA ASP A 55 -10.95 -9.02 5.02
C ASP A 55 -11.62 -8.33 6.22
N VAL A 56 -11.35 -7.04 6.43
CA VAL A 56 -12.10 -6.22 7.41
C VAL A 56 -13.60 -6.20 7.08
N ARG A 57 -13.97 -6.11 5.80
CA ARG A 57 -15.39 -6.09 5.35
C ARG A 57 -16.07 -7.45 5.44
N ARG A 58 -15.34 -8.54 5.18
CA ARG A 58 -15.91 -9.89 5.10
C ARG A 58 -15.99 -10.60 6.44
N SER A 59 -15.08 -10.30 7.36
CA SER A 59 -15.16 -10.87 8.70
C SER A 59 -16.54 -10.51 9.27
N SER A 60 -17.35 -11.51 9.54
CA SER A 60 -18.67 -11.44 10.17
C SER A 60 -18.61 -12.36 11.37
#